data_AF-A0A6P0TPD8-F1
#
_entry.id   AF-A0A6P0TPD8-F1
#
_cell.length_a   1.000
_cell.length_b   1.000
_cell.length_c   1.000
_cell.angle_alpha   90.00
_cell.angle_beta   90.00
_cell.angle_gamma   90.00
#
_symmetry.space_group_name_H-M   'P 1'
#
loop_
_entity.id
_entity.type
_entity.pdbx_description
1 polymer ?
#
loop_
_entity_poly.entity_id
_entity_poly.type
_entity_poly.pdbx_seq_one_letter_code
_entity_poly.pdbx_strand_id
1 'polypeptide(L)'
;HLPIKVFLPVLEFVHERQVIHRDIKPENIIRRNSITLPDGGGEIKGQLVLVDFGASKVITESSLGQTGTMIGSAGYVAPEQLAGKAVPASDLYNLGVTCIYLLTQVAPFELFDVVEGRWVWRQYLQSNISEELGIIIDKLLAPNINQRYQSVEEVLTELESVKYQKNFAGSGSQAGGNNPSLLTKMLGGIPQVIKGRIMQEFGKTEAAIASYDRAISIRPNNYDAWYKKAEVCYQLKRYEEAIFCYQKTVKLQPNHWQGWRSLGVLFYQLQRYEKAVESYFKSLDIEGNQPMVWLWLSLAIKKSGDEQKAQMCLEKARECLPKSPVERAEILWQAWEKLIR
;
A
#
# COMPACT_ATOMS: atom_id res chain seq x y z
N HIS A 1 13.29 -6.49 -27.13
CA HIS A 1 13.83 -7.74 -26.60
C HIS A 1 13.42 -7.87 -25.16
N LEU A 2 12.79 -8.98 -24.80
CA LEU A 2 12.09 -9.09 -23.53
C LEU A 2 13.09 -9.25 -22.36
N PRO A 3 12.91 -8.53 -21.23
CA PRO A 3 13.78 -8.59 -20.06
C PRO A 3 14.11 -10.02 -19.61
N ILE A 4 13.10 -10.90 -19.56
CA ILE A 4 13.20 -12.27 -19.05
C ILE A 4 14.32 -13.10 -19.72
N LYS A 5 14.48 -12.99 -21.05
CA LYS A 5 15.46 -13.78 -21.81
C LYS A 5 16.90 -13.34 -21.59
N VAL A 6 17.08 -12.10 -21.11
CA VAL A 6 18.41 -11.56 -20.85
C VAL A 6 18.89 -11.94 -19.45
N PHE A 7 17.96 -12.11 -18.49
CA PHE A 7 18.30 -12.34 -17.08
C PHE A 7 18.35 -13.81 -16.67
N LEU A 8 17.62 -14.70 -17.36
CA LEU A 8 17.63 -16.13 -17.01
C LEU A 8 19.06 -16.74 -17.00
N PRO A 9 19.92 -16.54 -18.01
CA PRO A 9 21.28 -17.11 -17.98
C PRO A 9 22.14 -16.60 -16.81
N VAL A 10 21.90 -15.36 -16.37
CA VAL A 10 22.62 -14.78 -15.21
C VAL A 10 22.14 -15.42 -13.91
N LEU A 11 20.83 -15.63 -13.75
CA LEU A 11 20.28 -16.32 -12.58
C LEU A 11 20.66 -17.79 -12.53
N GLU A 12 20.71 -18.47 -13.68
CA GLU A 12 21.18 -19.86 -13.79
C GLU A 12 22.60 -19.98 -13.24
N PHE A 13 23.52 -19.14 -13.71
CA PHE A 13 24.91 -19.10 -13.25
C PHE A 13 25.05 -18.86 -11.73
N VAL A 14 24.18 -18.00 -11.17
CA VAL A 14 24.16 -17.66 -9.73
C VAL A 14 23.61 -18.85 -8.92
N HIS A 15 22.53 -19.48 -9.38
CA HIS A 15 21.87 -20.59 -8.69
C HIS A 15 22.68 -21.90 -8.75
N GLU A 16 23.39 -22.18 -9.84
CA GLU A 16 24.36 -23.29 -9.95
C GLU A 16 25.44 -23.23 -8.86
N ARG A 17 25.83 -22.02 -8.48
CA ARG A 17 26.81 -21.75 -7.42
C ARG A 17 26.21 -21.72 -6.02
N GLN A 18 24.95 -22.15 -5.88
CA GLN A 18 24.22 -22.18 -4.61
C GLN A 18 24.12 -20.79 -3.97
N VAL A 19 23.97 -19.74 -4.79
CA VAL A 19 23.78 -18.36 -4.32
C VAL A 19 22.36 -17.90 -4.66
N ILE A 20 21.74 -17.13 -3.76
CA ILE A 20 20.46 -16.45 -3.98
C ILE A 20 20.69 -14.94 -3.91
N HIS A 21 20.24 -14.18 -4.90
CA HIS A 21 20.49 -12.75 -5.01
C HIS A 21 19.64 -11.91 -4.04
N ARG A 22 18.35 -12.24 -3.88
CA ARG A 22 17.40 -11.65 -2.93
C ARG A 22 16.94 -10.21 -3.19
N ASP A 23 17.46 -9.53 -4.21
CA ASP A 23 17.14 -8.11 -4.50
C ASP A 23 17.15 -7.81 -6.01
N ILE A 24 16.49 -8.65 -6.81
CA ILE A 24 16.40 -8.43 -8.25
C ILE A 24 15.37 -7.34 -8.52
N LYS A 25 15.84 -6.22 -9.08
CA LYS A 25 15.05 -5.02 -9.40
C LYS A 25 15.76 -4.20 -10.49
N PRO A 26 15.07 -3.25 -11.14
CA PRO A 26 15.64 -2.42 -12.20
C PRO A 26 16.95 -1.71 -11.83
N GLU A 27 17.06 -1.21 -10.59
CA GLU A 27 18.22 -0.44 -10.13
C GLU A 27 19.49 -1.30 -10.01
N ASN A 28 19.33 -2.62 -9.84
CA ASN A 28 20.42 -3.58 -9.71
C ASN A 28 20.79 -4.22 -11.06
N ILE A 29 20.31 -3.66 -12.16
CA ILE A 29 20.57 -4.13 -13.53
C ILE A 29 21.33 -3.04 -14.27
N ILE A 30 22.56 -3.34 -14.68
CA ILE A 30 23.41 -2.40 -15.44
C ILE A 30 23.59 -2.91 -16.86
N ARG A 31 23.50 -2.01 -17.84
CA ARG A 31 23.89 -2.29 -19.23
C ARG A 31 25.35 -1.88 -19.42
N ARG A 32 26.23 -2.83 -19.72
CA ARG A 32 27.61 -2.51 -20.15
C ARG A 32 27.56 -1.80 -21.49
N ASN A 33 28.49 -0.86 -21.72
CA ASN A 33 28.61 -0.19 -23.01
C ASN A 33 28.96 -1.20 -24.11
N SER A 34 28.40 -1.00 -25.31
CA SER A 34 28.84 -1.78 -26.47
C SER A 34 30.31 -1.49 -26.75
N ILE A 35 31.07 -2.53 -27.10
CA ILE A 35 32.46 -2.41 -27.51
C ILE A 35 32.51 -2.63 -29.01
N THR A 36 32.92 -1.60 -29.75
CA THR A 36 33.26 -1.74 -31.16
C THR A 36 34.64 -2.38 -31.24
N LEU A 37 34.76 -3.54 -31.87
CA LEU A 37 36.03 -4.20 -32.00
C LEU A 37 36.95 -3.40 -32.96
N PRO A 38 38.22 -3.16 -32.58
CA PRO A 38 39.11 -2.28 -33.34
C PRO A 38 39.54 -2.84 -34.70
N ASP A 39 39.30 -4.12 -34.96
CA ASP A 39 39.64 -4.85 -36.19
C ASP A 39 38.49 -4.89 -37.21
N GLY A 40 37.37 -4.20 -36.93
CA GLY A 40 36.20 -4.22 -37.80
C GLY A 40 35.37 -5.51 -37.70
N GLY A 41 35.65 -6.38 -36.72
CA GLY A 41 34.93 -7.63 -36.46
C GLY A 41 33.49 -7.47 -35.95
N GLY A 42 32.94 -6.26 -35.97
CA GLY A 42 31.58 -5.93 -35.52
C GLY A 42 31.51 -5.25 -34.15
N GLU A 43 30.28 -5.02 -33.71
CA GLU A 43 29.96 -4.41 -32.41
C GLU A 43 29.56 -5.50 -31.42
N ILE A 44 30.29 -5.65 -30.32
CA ILE A 44 29.82 -6.44 -29.18
C ILE A 44 28.76 -5.60 -28.48
N LYS A 45 27.48 -5.90 -28.75
CA LYS A 45 26.35 -5.23 -28.12
C LYS A 45 26.45 -5.33 -26.60
N GLY A 46 26.27 -4.19 -25.94
CA GLY A 46 26.28 -4.07 -24.49
C GLY A 46 25.41 -5.12 -23.79
N GLN A 47 26.02 -5.97 -22.97
CA GLN A 47 25.35 -7.01 -22.18
C GLN A 47 24.72 -6.42 -20.92
N LEU A 48 23.53 -6.90 -20.54
CA LEU A 48 22.96 -6.59 -19.23
C LEU A 48 23.64 -7.48 -18.18
N VAL A 49 24.04 -6.88 -17.07
CA VAL A 49 24.66 -7.55 -15.93
C VAL A 49 23.86 -7.24 -14.67
N LEU A 50 23.69 -8.25 -13.83
CA LEU A 50 23.12 -8.11 -12.50
C LEU A 50 24.24 -7.68 -11.54
N VAL A 51 23.96 -6.66 -10.72
CA VAL A 51 24.91 -6.08 -9.77
C VAL A 51 24.30 -6.00 -8.38
N ASP A 52 25.11 -5.60 -7.39
CA ASP A 52 24.72 -5.48 -5.98
C ASP A 52 24.31 -6.80 -5.30
N PHE A 53 25.31 -7.64 -5.05
CA PHE A 53 25.18 -8.87 -4.26
C PHE A 53 25.25 -8.61 -2.74
N GLY A 54 25.13 -7.36 -2.27
CA GLY A 54 25.18 -7.03 -0.84
C GLY A 54 24.07 -7.67 -0.01
N ALA A 55 22.96 -8.05 -0.67
CA ALA A 55 21.83 -8.76 -0.11
C ALA A 55 21.90 -10.29 -0.22
N SER A 56 22.91 -10.83 -0.93
CA SER A 56 22.95 -12.23 -1.35
C SER A 56 23.18 -13.21 -0.19
N LYS A 57 22.72 -14.45 -0.36
CA LYS A 57 22.89 -15.54 0.62
C LYS A 57 23.42 -16.80 -0.07
N VAL A 58 24.46 -17.41 0.48
CA VAL A 58 24.93 -18.75 0.10
C VAL A 58 24.01 -19.79 0.74
N ILE A 59 23.49 -20.72 -0.04
CA ILE A 59 22.69 -21.84 0.43
C ILE A 59 23.64 -22.83 1.10
N THR A 60 23.58 -22.94 2.43
CA THR A 60 24.21 -24.05 3.17
C THR A 60 23.11 -24.95 3.72
N GLU A 61 23.29 -26.26 3.69
CA GLU A 61 22.28 -27.24 4.16
C GLU A 61 21.83 -26.99 5.61
N SER A 62 22.68 -26.33 6.42
CA SER A 62 22.39 -25.95 7.82
C SER A 62 21.66 -24.61 7.99
N SER A 63 21.46 -23.80 6.94
CA SER A 63 20.87 -22.45 7.01
C SER A 63 19.42 -22.35 6.51
N LEU A 64 18.76 -23.49 6.28
CA LEU A 64 17.32 -23.61 6.05
C LEU A 64 16.47 -23.31 7.31
N GLY A 65 17.09 -23.29 8.50
CA GLY A 65 16.41 -23.10 9.78
C GLY A 65 16.67 -21.76 10.51
N GLN A 66 17.58 -20.91 10.04
CA GLN A 66 17.89 -19.64 10.70
C GLN A 66 17.16 -18.49 9.99
N THR A 67 16.17 -17.89 10.66
CA THR A 67 15.48 -16.67 10.23
C THR A 67 16.47 -15.51 10.18
N GLY A 68 17.00 -15.26 8.99
CA GLY A 68 17.90 -14.14 8.73
C GLY A 68 17.16 -12.81 8.67
N THR A 69 17.93 -11.72 8.77
CA THR A 69 17.50 -10.33 8.62
C THR A 69 16.65 -10.14 7.35
N MET A 70 15.54 -9.40 7.46
CA MET A 70 14.70 -9.00 6.33
C MET A 70 15.55 -8.18 5.35
N ILE A 71 15.78 -8.70 4.15
CA ILE A 71 16.57 -8.05 3.09
C ILE A 71 15.86 -8.26 1.75
N GLY A 72 15.64 -7.16 1.03
CA GLY A 72 14.98 -7.08 -0.27
C GLY A 72 14.27 -5.73 -0.44
N SER A 73 14.13 -5.27 -1.68
CA SER A 73 13.49 -3.98 -1.98
C SER A 73 11.98 -4.05 -1.91
N ALA A 74 11.38 -3.07 -1.24
CA ALA A 74 9.93 -2.97 -1.06
C ALA A 74 9.21 -2.97 -2.42
N GLY A 75 8.22 -3.85 -2.56
CA GLY A 75 7.45 -4.04 -3.80
C GLY A 75 8.00 -5.10 -4.76
N TYR A 76 9.26 -5.50 -4.64
CA TYR A 76 9.87 -6.56 -5.47
C TYR A 76 10.02 -7.88 -4.74
N VAL A 77 10.13 -7.84 -3.41
CA VAL A 77 10.45 -8.97 -2.54
C VAL A 77 9.38 -10.07 -2.56
N ALA A 78 9.80 -11.34 -2.64
CA ALA A 78 8.92 -12.49 -2.54
C ALA A 78 8.35 -12.66 -1.11
N PRO A 79 7.12 -13.19 -0.93
CA PRO A 79 6.50 -13.34 0.39
C PRO A 79 7.33 -14.14 1.41
N GLU A 80 7.97 -15.22 0.98
CA GLU A 80 8.82 -16.08 1.83
C GLU A 80 10.15 -15.42 2.23
N GLN A 81 10.64 -14.45 1.44
CA GLN A 81 11.81 -13.68 1.81
C GLN A 81 11.53 -12.76 3.00
N LEU A 82 10.29 -12.28 3.15
CA LEU A 82 9.85 -11.53 4.34
C LEU A 82 9.91 -12.39 5.60
N ALA A 83 9.71 -13.71 5.45
CA ALA A 83 9.87 -14.69 6.52
C ALA A 83 11.32 -15.16 6.71
N GLY A 84 12.29 -14.56 6.00
CA GLY A 84 13.71 -14.92 6.06
C GLY A 84 14.07 -16.22 5.32
N LYS A 85 13.14 -16.80 4.53
CA LYS A 85 13.28 -18.09 3.85
C LYS A 85 13.47 -17.93 2.34
N ALA A 86 14.48 -17.15 1.94
CA ALA A 86 14.82 -17.00 0.54
C ALA A 86 15.23 -18.34 -0.10
N VAL A 87 14.68 -18.64 -1.27
CA VAL A 87 14.97 -19.83 -2.09
C VAL A 87 15.21 -19.39 -3.55
N PRO A 88 15.74 -20.25 -4.45
CA PRO A 88 15.88 -19.91 -5.87
C PRO A 88 14.58 -19.39 -6.52
N ALA A 89 13.43 -19.97 -6.16
CA ALA A 89 12.11 -19.51 -6.60
C ALA A 89 11.73 -18.10 -6.13
N SER A 90 12.40 -17.57 -5.10
CA SER A 90 12.24 -16.17 -4.66
C SER A 90 12.86 -15.20 -5.66
N ASP A 91 14.05 -15.51 -6.18
CA ASP A 91 14.69 -14.71 -7.23
C ASP A 91 13.85 -14.70 -8.52
N LEU A 92 13.24 -15.84 -8.86
CA LEU A 92 12.32 -15.96 -10.00
C LEU A 92 11.07 -15.09 -9.84
N TYR A 93 10.52 -14.99 -8.62
CA TYR A 93 9.44 -14.06 -8.31
C TYR A 93 9.87 -12.61 -8.51
N ASN A 94 11.02 -12.21 -7.94
CA ASN A 94 11.56 -10.86 -8.07
C ASN A 94 11.81 -10.48 -9.55
N LEU A 95 12.26 -11.45 -10.36
CA LEU A 95 12.39 -11.31 -11.81
C LEU A 95 11.01 -11.09 -12.47
N GLY A 96 9.98 -11.83 -12.07
CA GLY A 96 8.60 -11.64 -12.54
C GLY A 96 8.11 -10.22 -12.26
N VAL A 97 8.33 -9.71 -11.05
CA VAL A 97 7.96 -8.34 -10.65
C VAL A 97 8.72 -7.30 -11.47
N THR A 98 10.01 -7.53 -11.70
CA THR A 98 10.84 -6.68 -12.55
C THR A 98 10.34 -6.67 -14.00
N CYS A 99 9.92 -7.82 -14.52
CA CYS A 99 9.38 -7.93 -15.87
C CYS A 99 8.10 -7.12 -16.05
N ILE A 100 7.14 -7.24 -15.13
CA ILE A 100 5.88 -6.48 -15.23
C ILE A 100 6.11 -4.98 -15.05
N TYR A 101 7.05 -4.57 -14.20
CA TYR A 101 7.45 -3.16 -14.09
C TYR A 101 8.00 -2.67 -15.44
N LEU A 102 8.93 -3.41 -16.06
CA LEU A 102 9.51 -3.00 -17.34
C LEU A 102 8.49 -2.98 -18.50
N LEU A 103 7.50 -3.87 -18.48
CA LEU A 103 6.46 -3.94 -19.52
C LEU A 103 5.39 -2.85 -19.39
N THR A 104 5.16 -2.35 -18.18
CA THR A 104 4.09 -1.40 -17.86
C THR A 104 4.61 0.01 -17.57
N GLN A 105 5.86 0.11 -17.11
CA GLN A 105 6.46 1.28 -16.45
C GLN A 105 5.66 1.79 -15.25
N VAL A 106 4.88 0.89 -14.65
CA VAL A 106 4.03 1.15 -13.48
C VAL A 106 4.65 0.44 -12.29
N ALA A 107 4.73 1.14 -11.16
CA ALA A 107 5.40 0.62 -9.99
C ALA A 107 4.70 -0.66 -9.47
N PRO A 108 5.45 -1.70 -9.00
CA PRO A 108 4.88 -2.99 -8.62
C PRO A 108 3.70 -2.95 -7.65
N PHE A 109 3.72 -2.01 -6.70
CA PHE A 109 2.63 -1.85 -5.73
C PHE A 109 1.30 -1.40 -6.36
N GLU A 110 1.31 -0.79 -7.55
CA GLU A 110 0.11 -0.46 -8.31
C GLU A 110 -0.35 -1.62 -9.20
N LEU A 111 0.51 -2.62 -9.41
CA LEU A 111 0.26 -3.80 -10.23
C LEU A 111 -0.22 -5.01 -9.43
N PHE A 112 -0.15 -4.98 -8.09
CA PHE A 112 -0.59 -6.08 -7.22
C PHE A 112 -1.94 -5.74 -6.56
N ASP A 113 -2.96 -6.53 -6.86
CA ASP A 113 -4.24 -6.49 -6.15
C ASP A 113 -4.10 -7.28 -4.85
N VAL A 114 -3.84 -6.55 -3.77
CA VAL A 114 -3.68 -7.10 -2.42
C VAL A 114 -4.97 -7.78 -1.93
N VAL A 115 -6.14 -7.38 -2.44
CA VAL A 115 -7.44 -7.93 -2.01
C VAL A 115 -7.67 -9.31 -2.62
N GLU A 116 -7.39 -9.43 -3.92
CA GLU A 116 -7.49 -10.72 -4.60
C GLU A 116 -6.22 -11.57 -4.45
N GLY A 117 -5.17 -11.00 -3.83
CA GLY A 117 -3.87 -11.64 -3.65
C GLY A 117 -3.19 -11.97 -4.98
N ARG A 118 -3.44 -11.18 -6.03
CA ARG A 118 -2.96 -11.47 -7.39
C ARG A 118 -2.44 -10.24 -8.12
N TRP A 119 -1.59 -10.47 -9.11
CA TRP A 119 -1.08 -9.42 -9.98
C TRP A 119 -2.11 -9.07 -11.07
N VAL A 120 -2.33 -7.77 -11.28
CA VAL A 120 -3.27 -7.19 -12.25
C VAL A 120 -2.52 -6.37 -13.31
N TRP A 121 -1.35 -6.84 -13.71
CA TRP A 121 -0.40 -6.09 -14.54
C TRP A 121 -0.80 -5.99 -16.02
N ARG A 122 -1.55 -6.97 -16.53
CA ARG A 122 -1.92 -7.05 -17.96
C ARG A 122 -2.72 -5.84 -18.45
N GLN A 123 -3.49 -5.18 -17.57
CA GLN A 123 -4.27 -3.99 -17.92
C GLN A 123 -3.42 -2.72 -18.08
N TYR A 124 -2.16 -2.75 -17.63
CA TYR A 124 -1.23 -1.62 -17.69
C TYR A 124 -0.18 -1.78 -18.81
N LEU A 125 -0.36 -2.79 -19.68
CA LEU A 125 0.57 -3.06 -20.76
C LEU A 125 0.61 -1.90 -21.76
N GLN A 126 1.82 -1.39 -22.00
CA GLN A 126 2.06 -0.36 -23.02
C GLN A 126 2.11 -0.94 -24.44
N SER A 127 2.33 -2.25 -24.54
CA SER A 127 2.38 -2.99 -25.80
C SER A 127 1.85 -4.40 -25.60
N ASN A 128 1.22 -4.95 -26.64
CA ASN A 128 0.73 -6.32 -26.60
C ASN A 128 1.91 -7.28 -26.49
N ILE A 129 1.85 -8.14 -25.47
CA ILE A 129 2.70 -9.32 -25.36
C ILE A 129 1.89 -10.54 -25.80
N SER A 130 2.57 -11.65 -26.04
CA SER A 130 1.86 -12.89 -26.34
C SER A 130 1.28 -13.54 -25.09
N GLU A 131 0.16 -14.23 -25.24
CA GLU A 131 -0.55 -14.84 -24.10
C GLU A 131 0.32 -15.84 -23.33
N GLU A 132 1.14 -16.60 -24.05
CA GLU A 132 2.04 -17.59 -23.45
C GLU A 132 3.11 -16.94 -22.60
N LEU A 133 3.60 -15.78 -23.02
CA LEU A 133 4.55 -15.01 -22.22
C LEU A 133 3.87 -14.43 -20.97
N GLY A 134 2.61 -14.03 -21.11
CA GLY A 134 1.78 -13.63 -19.97
C GLY A 134 1.64 -14.76 -18.95
N ILE A 135 1.36 -15.98 -19.40
CA ILE A 135 1.24 -17.17 -18.54
C ILE A 135 2.54 -17.46 -17.79
N ILE A 136 3.69 -17.38 -18.48
CA ILE A 136 5.00 -17.57 -17.84
C ILE A 136 5.24 -16.52 -16.76
N ILE A 137 4.91 -15.25 -17.03
CA ILE A 137 5.05 -14.16 -16.04
C ILE A 137 4.08 -14.36 -14.87
N ASP A 138 2.83 -14.75 -15.12
CA ASP A 138 1.85 -15.04 -14.07
C ASP A 138 2.32 -16.20 -13.16
N LYS A 139 2.95 -17.23 -13.74
CA LYS A 139 3.52 -18.37 -13.00
C LYS A 139 4.78 -18.00 -12.22
N LEU A 140 5.64 -17.11 -12.72
CA LEU A 140 6.74 -16.54 -11.93
C LEU A 140 6.23 -15.79 -10.69
N LEU A 141 5.07 -15.14 -10.82
CA LEU A 141 4.46 -14.29 -9.82
C LEU A 141 3.52 -15.04 -8.85
N ALA A 142 3.41 -16.36 -8.96
CA ALA A 142 2.49 -17.14 -8.12
C ALA A 142 2.87 -17.00 -6.62
N PRO A 143 1.90 -16.76 -5.72
CA PRO A 143 2.20 -16.48 -4.31
C PRO A 143 2.81 -17.70 -3.60
N ASN A 144 2.28 -18.90 -3.88
CA ASN A 144 2.78 -20.13 -3.28
C ASN A 144 4.02 -20.63 -4.03
N ILE A 145 5.07 -20.98 -3.28
CA ILE A 145 6.35 -21.45 -3.86
C ILE A 145 6.14 -22.65 -4.77
N ASN A 146 5.30 -23.61 -4.39
CA ASN A 146 5.03 -24.83 -5.17
C ASN A 146 4.24 -24.59 -6.47
N GLN A 147 3.67 -23.39 -6.66
CA GLN A 147 2.98 -22.97 -7.88
C GLN A 147 3.90 -22.16 -8.81
N ARG A 148 5.09 -21.78 -8.34
CA ARG A 148 6.13 -21.12 -9.15
C ARG A 148 7.03 -22.14 -9.82
N TYR A 149 7.82 -21.65 -10.77
CA TYR A 149 8.99 -22.35 -11.26
C TYR A 149 9.98 -22.59 -10.12
N GLN A 150 10.54 -23.79 -10.05
CA GLN A 150 11.53 -24.15 -9.03
C GLN A 150 12.96 -23.87 -9.48
N SER A 151 13.19 -23.78 -10.80
CA SER A 151 14.51 -23.54 -11.38
C SER A 151 14.42 -22.66 -12.64
N VAL A 152 15.55 -22.08 -13.03
CA VAL A 152 15.68 -21.36 -14.29
C VAL A 152 15.47 -22.28 -15.50
N GLU A 153 15.93 -23.54 -15.41
CA GLU A 153 15.77 -24.56 -16.44
C GLU A 153 14.29 -24.80 -16.81
N GLU A 154 13.40 -24.84 -15.82
CA GLU A 154 11.95 -25.00 -16.07
C GLU A 154 11.38 -23.81 -16.86
N VAL A 155 11.83 -22.58 -16.55
CA VAL A 155 11.39 -21.36 -17.25
C VAL A 155 11.91 -21.37 -18.69
N LEU A 156 13.17 -21.75 -18.90
CA LEU A 156 13.78 -21.85 -20.24
C LEU A 156 13.07 -22.91 -21.09
N THR A 157 12.79 -24.08 -20.51
CA THR A 157 12.07 -25.17 -21.19
C THR A 157 10.68 -24.73 -21.64
N GLU A 158 9.94 -24.01 -20.80
CA GLU A 158 8.61 -23.49 -21.16
C GLU A 158 8.69 -22.36 -22.21
N LEU A 159 9.72 -21.50 -22.15
CA LEU A 159 9.97 -20.48 -23.19
C LEU A 159 10.34 -21.09 -24.55
N GLU A 160 10.97 -22.26 -24.58
CA GLU A 160 11.33 -22.98 -25.79
C GLU A 160 10.17 -23.77 -26.38
N SER A 161 9.35 -24.41 -25.56
CA SER A 161 8.14 -25.14 -26.02
C SER A 161 7.13 -24.20 -26.70
N VAL A 162 6.99 -22.97 -26.19
CA VAL A 162 6.16 -21.91 -26.78
C VAL A 162 6.64 -21.47 -28.18
N LYS A 163 7.96 -21.46 -28.43
CA LYS A 163 8.49 -21.19 -29.77
C LYS A 163 8.12 -22.31 -30.74
N TYR A 164 8.11 -23.56 -30.28
CA TYR A 164 7.78 -24.72 -31.09
C TYR A 164 6.29 -24.76 -31.47
N GLN A 165 5.39 -24.37 -30.57
CA GLN A 165 3.94 -24.32 -30.82
C GLN A 165 3.51 -23.20 -31.78
N LYS A 166 4.15 -22.01 -31.71
CA LYS A 166 3.85 -20.90 -32.63
C LYS A 166 4.27 -21.14 -34.07
N ASN A 167 5.23 -22.03 -34.31
CA ASN A 167 5.58 -22.44 -35.66
C ASN A 167 4.47 -23.29 -36.32
N PHE A 168 3.48 -23.78 -35.56
CA PHE A 168 2.35 -24.58 -36.05
C PHE A 168 0.99 -23.85 -36.05
N ALA A 169 0.77 -22.85 -35.18
CA ALA A 169 -0.57 -22.29 -34.91
C ALA A 169 -0.91 -20.95 -35.62
N GLY A 170 -0.39 -20.72 -36.82
CA GLY A 170 -0.71 -19.51 -37.61
C GLY A 170 -2.08 -19.56 -38.31
N SER A 171 -3.21 -19.53 -37.58
CA SER A 171 -4.51 -19.03 -38.07
C SER A 171 -5.59 -18.97 -36.97
N GLY A 172 -6.25 -17.81 -36.82
CA GLY A 172 -7.65 -17.74 -36.35
C GLY A 172 -7.99 -17.05 -35.03
N SER A 173 -8.46 -15.80 -35.16
CA SER A 173 -9.65 -15.20 -34.51
C SER A 173 -9.65 -14.65 -33.07
N GLN A 174 -10.43 -13.55 -32.95
CA GLN A 174 -10.69 -12.68 -31.80
C GLN A 174 -11.80 -13.20 -30.85
N ALA A 175 -11.82 -12.70 -29.61
CA ALA A 175 -12.92 -11.93 -28.98
C ALA A 175 -13.01 -12.14 -27.44
N GLY A 176 -13.45 -11.11 -26.70
CA GLY A 176 -13.98 -11.27 -25.33
C GLY A 176 -13.99 -9.99 -24.49
N GLY A 177 -15.15 -9.33 -24.37
CA GLY A 177 -15.34 -8.06 -23.66
C GLY A 177 -15.55 -8.18 -22.14
N ASN A 178 -15.24 -7.09 -21.43
CA ASN A 178 -15.33 -6.95 -19.96
C ASN A 178 -16.68 -6.39 -19.50
N ASN A 179 -17.36 -7.12 -18.61
CA ASN A 179 -18.46 -6.62 -17.76
C ASN A 179 -18.01 -6.64 -16.29
N PRO A 180 -18.18 -5.58 -15.50
CA PRO A 180 -17.73 -5.54 -14.10
C PRO A 180 -18.60 -6.45 -13.21
N SER A 181 -17.93 -7.31 -12.43
CA SER A 181 -18.55 -8.43 -11.71
C SER A 181 -19.41 -7.99 -10.52
N LEU A 182 -20.40 -8.83 -10.20
CA LEU A 182 -21.34 -8.76 -9.07
C LEU A 182 -20.66 -8.49 -7.71
N LEU A 183 -19.37 -8.80 -7.59
CA LEU A 183 -18.55 -8.62 -6.39
C LEU A 183 -18.30 -7.13 -6.06
N THR A 184 -18.15 -6.27 -7.07
CA THR A 184 -17.98 -4.82 -6.89
C THR A 184 -19.23 -4.19 -6.25
N LYS A 185 -20.41 -4.74 -6.54
CA LYS A 185 -21.68 -4.35 -5.91
C LYS A 185 -21.81 -4.91 -4.49
N MET A 186 -21.26 -6.09 -4.20
CA MET A 186 -21.31 -6.73 -2.88
C MET A 186 -20.35 -6.12 -1.84
N LEU A 187 -19.13 -5.74 -2.23
CA LEU A 187 -18.11 -5.23 -1.31
C LEU A 187 -18.18 -3.72 -1.02
N GLY A 188 -19.09 -2.99 -1.71
CA GLY A 188 -19.59 -1.69 -1.26
C GLY A 188 -18.54 -0.64 -0.89
N GLY A 189 -17.59 -0.35 -1.78
CA GLY A 189 -16.63 0.76 -1.63
C GLY A 189 -15.51 0.51 -0.60
N ILE A 190 -15.54 -0.60 0.16
CA ILE A 190 -14.54 -0.95 1.19
C ILE A 190 -13.10 -0.99 0.62
N PRO A 191 -12.83 -1.57 -0.57
CA PRO A 191 -11.46 -1.57 -1.12
C PRO A 191 -10.90 -0.17 -1.36
N GLN A 192 -11.75 0.79 -1.73
CA GLN A 192 -11.33 2.18 -1.97
C GLN A 192 -11.02 2.92 -0.66
N VAL A 193 -11.70 2.56 0.44
CA VAL A 193 -11.36 3.04 1.79
C VAL A 193 -9.98 2.54 2.21
N ILE A 194 -9.68 1.24 2.02
CA ILE A 194 -8.37 0.67 2.35
C ILE A 194 -7.25 1.35 1.54
N LYS A 195 -7.47 1.51 0.23
CA LYS A 195 -6.55 2.24 -0.65
C LYS A 195 -6.29 3.67 -0.16
N GLY A 196 -7.35 4.39 0.23
CA GLY A 196 -7.22 5.73 0.80
C GLY A 196 -6.36 5.78 2.06
N ARG A 197 -6.52 4.81 2.97
CA ARG A 197 -5.73 4.71 4.21
C ARG A 197 -4.25 4.48 3.92
N ILE A 198 -3.94 3.55 3.03
CA ILE A 198 -2.56 3.27 2.60
C ILE A 198 -1.93 4.53 1.99
N MET A 199 -2.66 5.27 1.15
CA MET A 199 -2.16 6.52 0.56
C MET A 199 -1.89 7.61 1.60
N GLN A 200 -2.68 7.69 2.67
CA GLN A 200 -2.40 8.59 3.80
C GLN A 200 -1.10 8.22 4.52
N GLU A 201 -0.86 6.93 4.76
CA GLU A 201 0.37 6.45 5.42
C GLU A 201 1.62 6.81 4.61
N PHE A 202 1.53 6.81 3.28
CA PHE A 202 2.60 7.26 2.38
C PHE A 202 2.63 8.79 2.14
N GLY A 203 1.82 9.57 2.85
CA GLY A 203 1.78 11.03 2.74
C GLY A 203 1.14 11.56 1.44
N LYS A 204 0.55 10.70 0.61
CA LYS A 204 -0.13 11.07 -0.64
C LYS A 204 -1.58 11.49 -0.38
N THR A 205 -1.75 12.64 0.27
CA THR A 205 -3.03 13.14 0.80
C THR A 205 -4.12 13.36 -0.28
N GLU A 206 -3.80 13.95 -1.44
CA GLU A 206 -4.79 14.14 -2.51
C GLU A 206 -5.23 12.81 -3.17
N ALA A 207 -4.30 11.85 -3.31
CA ALA A 207 -4.64 10.51 -3.82
C ALA A 207 -5.53 9.73 -2.84
N ALA A 208 -5.33 9.94 -1.53
CA ALA A 208 -6.20 9.40 -0.50
C ALA A 208 -7.63 9.97 -0.61
N ILE A 209 -7.78 11.29 -0.80
CA ILE A 209 -9.08 11.93 -1.02
C ILE A 209 -9.78 11.33 -2.24
N ALA A 210 -9.09 11.20 -3.37
CA ALA A 210 -9.65 10.61 -4.59
C ALA A 210 -10.14 9.17 -4.37
N SER A 211 -9.42 8.39 -3.56
CA SER A 211 -9.83 7.03 -3.20
C SER A 211 -11.07 7.04 -2.30
N TYR A 212 -11.16 7.94 -1.32
CA TYR A 212 -12.36 8.10 -0.50
C TYR A 212 -13.57 8.59 -1.29
N ASP A 213 -13.38 9.52 -2.23
CA ASP A 213 -14.44 9.97 -3.13
C ASP A 213 -14.99 8.83 -4.00
N ARG A 214 -14.10 7.93 -4.46
CA ARG A 214 -14.50 6.72 -5.17
C ARG A 214 -15.22 5.72 -4.26
N ALA A 215 -14.82 5.60 -3.00
CA ALA A 215 -15.54 4.79 -2.01
C ALA A 215 -16.96 5.32 -1.78
N ILE A 216 -17.10 6.64 -1.64
CA ILE A 216 -18.37 7.35 -1.44
C ILE A 216 -19.26 7.23 -2.67
N SER A 217 -18.73 7.34 -3.89
CA SER A 217 -19.55 7.22 -5.11
C SER A 217 -20.10 5.80 -5.30
N ILE A 218 -19.32 4.78 -4.91
CA ILE A 218 -19.77 3.38 -4.91
C ILE A 218 -20.80 3.13 -3.80
N ARG A 219 -20.55 3.67 -2.60
CA ARG A 219 -21.41 3.49 -1.43
C ARG A 219 -21.56 4.80 -0.64
N PRO A 220 -22.58 5.62 -0.97
CA PRO A 220 -22.76 6.95 -0.33
C PRO A 220 -23.03 6.90 1.18
N ASN A 221 -23.52 5.78 1.70
CA ASN A 221 -23.80 5.59 3.12
C ASN A 221 -22.61 5.01 3.93
N ASN A 222 -21.42 4.89 3.33
CA ASN A 222 -20.22 4.46 4.05
C ASN A 222 -19.68 5.61 4.92
N TYR A 223 -20.09 5.65 6.19
CA TYR A 223 -19.68 6.70 7.13
C TYR A 223 -18.16 6.74 7.37
N ASP A 224 -17.47 5.60 7.27
CA ASP A 224 -16.03 5.49 7.48
C ASP A 224 -15.24 6.17 6.35
N ALA A 225 -15.70 6.02 5.10
CA ALA A 225 -15.14 6.75 3.96
C ALA A 225 -15.28 8.28 4.13
N TRP A 226 -16.46 8.73 4.57
CA TRP A 226 -16.70 10.15 4.90
C TRP A 226 -15.80 10.64 6.03
N TYR A 227 -15.66 9.85 7.09
CA TYR A 227 -14.84 10.19 8.26
C TYR A 227 -13.37 10.31 7.89
N LYS A 228 -12.84 9.32 7.14
CA LYS A 228 -11.45 9.31 6.71
C LYS A 228 -11.12 10.43 5.73
N LYS A 229 -12.03 10.74 4.79
CA LYS A 229 -11.89 11.93 3.95
C LYS A 229 -11.81 13.20 4.79
N ALA A 230 -12.65 13.33 5.81
CA ALA A 230 -12.65 14.49 6.71
C ALA A 230 -11.32 14.65 7.47
N GLU A 231 -10.71 13.55 7.93
CA GLU A 231 -9.38 13.56 8.56
C GLU A 231 -8.31 14.11 7.61
N VAL A 232 -8.30 13.68 6.34
CA VAL A 232 -7.35 14.20 5.35
C VAL A 232 -7.60 15.68 5.05
N CYS A 233 -8.85 16.07 4.81
CA CYS A 233 -9.21 17.47 4.54
C CYS A 233 -8.80 18.37 5.71
N TYR A 234 -8.97 17.90 6.95
CA TYR A 234 -8.52 18.60 8.14
C TYR A 234 -6.99 18.80 8.16
N GLN A 235 -6.22 17.74 7.87
CA GLN A 235 -4.75 17.82 7.77
C GLN A 235 -4.29 18.81 6.70
N LEU A 236 -5.03 18.89 5.59
CA LEU A 236 -4.79 19.85 4.50
C LEU A 236 -5.35 21.26 4.78
N LYS A 237 -5.88 21.52 5.99
CA LYS A 237 -6.53 22.78 6.37
C LYS A 237 -7.73 23.17 5.51
N ARG A 238 -8.33 22.21 4.79
CA ARG A 238 -9.59 22.34 4.02
C ARG A 238 -10.78 22.24 4.99
N TYR A 239 -10.87 23.20 5.92
CA TYR A 239 -11.75 23.09 7.09
C TYR A 239 -13.24 22.98 6.76
N GLU A 240 -13.76 23.75 5.81
CA GLU A 240 -15.20 23.68 5.48
C GLU A 240 -15.58 22.34 4.82
N GLU A 241 -14.69 21.76 4.01
CA GLU A 241 -14.90 20.43 3.44
C GLU A 241 -14.81 19.33 4.51
N ALA A 242 -13.87 19.47 5.45
CA ALA A 242 -13.77 18.56 6.59
C ALA A 242 -15.03 18.62 7.46
N ILE A 243 -15.60 19.81 7.72
CA ILE A 243 -16.88 19.97 8.43
C ILE A 243 -17.99 19.23 7.69
N PHE A 244 -18.11 19.45 6.38
CA PHE A 244 -19.13 18.78 5.57
C PHE A 244 -19.02 17.25 5.68
N CYS A 245 -17.81 16.72 5.53
CA CYS A 245 -17.57 15.28 5.59
C CYS A 245 -17.85 14.70 6.99
N TYR A 246 -17.39 15.35 8.06
CA TYR A 246 -17.70 14.90 9.42
C TYR A 246 -19.19 15.00 9.76
N GLN A 247 -19.91 16.03 9.29
CA GLN A 247 -21.36 16.12 9.43
C GLN A 247 -22.09 14.97 8.73
N LYS A 248 -21.60 14.55 7.54
CA LYS A 248 -22.12 13.35 6.87
C LYS A 248 -21.85 12.09 7.70
N THR A 249 -20.66 11.95 8.27
CA THR A 249 -20.32 10.82 9.16
C THR A 249 -21.31 10.70 10.32
N VAL A 250 -21.51 11.76 11.11
CA VAL A 250 -22.39 11.69 12.28
C VAL A 250 -23.87 11.60 11.91
N LYS A 251 -24.28 12.09 10.73
CA LYS A 251 -25.64 11.88 10.22
C LYS A 251 -25.89 10.41 9.83
N LEU A 252 -24.89 9.76 9.22
CA LEU A 252 -24.97 8.35 8.83
C LEU A 252 -24.79 7.40 10.02
N GLN A 253 -23.95 7.78 10.98
CA GLN A 253 -23.63 7.03 12.19
C GLN A 253 -23.71 7.92 13.44
N PRO A 254 -24.91 8.15 13.99
CA PRO A 254 -25.11 9.07 15.13
C PRO A 254 -24.34 8.70 16.40
N ASN A 255 -24.02 7.42 16.62
CA ASN A 255 -23.23 6.94 17.76
C ASN A 255 -21.70 6.94 17.52
N HIS A 256 -21.22 7.61 16.46
CA HIS A 256 -19.79 7.71 16.18
C HIS A 256 -19.15 8.87 16.96
N TRP A 257 -18.72 8.59 18.19
CA TRP A 257 -18.18 9.62 19.10
C TRP A 257 -16.94 10.32 18.53
N GLN A 258 -16.06 9.62 17.79
CA GLN A 258 -14.88 10.24 17.16
C GLN A 258 -15.27 11.34 16.17
N GLY A 259 -16.33 11.14 15.39
CA GLY A 259 -16.85 12.12 14.44
C GLY A 259 -17.37 13.38 15.14
N TRP A 260 -18.13 13.20 16.22
CA TRP A 260 -18.62 14.30 17.06
C TRP A 260 -17.48 15.07 17.74
N ARG A 261 -16.49 14.36 18.30
CA ARG A 261 -15.28 14.96 18.86
C ARG A 261 -14.53 15.79 17.81
N SER A 262 -14.31 15.24 16.61
CA SER A 262 -13.59 15.93 15.54
C SER A 262 -14.33 17.16 15.03
N LEU A 263 -15.68 17.12 14.94
CA LEU A 263 -16.49 18.32 14.69
C LEU A 263 -16.30 19.38 15.76
N GLY A 264 -16.31 18.99 17.03
CA GLY A 264 -16.10 19.92 18.14
C GLY A 264 -14.76 20.64 18.05
N VAL A 265 -13.68 19.90 17.77
CA VAL A 265 -12.32 20.47 17.61
C VAL A 265 -12.30 21.46 16.45
N LEU A 266 -12.90 21.09 15.33
CA LEU A 266 -12.90 21.92 14.13
C LEU A 266 -13.74 23.18 14.30
N PHE A 267 -14.92 23.09 14.93
CA PHE A 267 -15.73 24.27 15.27
C PHE A 267 -15.02 25.19 16.27
N TYR A 268 -14.31 24.63 17.25
CA TYR A 268 -13.53 25.43 18.20
C TYR A 268 -12.43 26.23 17.49
N GLN A 269 -11.68 25.60 16.57
CA GLN A 269 -10.65 26.27 15.78
C GLN A 269 -11.19 27.40 14.90
N LEU A 270 -12.41 27.23 14.37
CA LEU A 270 -13.11 28.27 13.62
C LEU A 270 -13.85 29.28 14.52
N GLN A 271 -13.64 29.24 15.84
CA GLN A 271 -14.26 30.12 16.84
C GLN A 271 -15.80 30.04 16.88
N ARG A 272 -16.38 28.93 16.41
CA ARG A 272 -17.82 28.64 16.47
C ARG A 272 -18.11 27.87 17.77
N TYR A 273 -17.92 28.52 18.92
CA TYR A 273 -17.86 27.86 20.23
C TYR A 273 -19.15 27.15 20.63
N GLU A 274 -20.31 27.69 20.28
CA GLU A 274 -21.61 27.09 20.61
C GLU A 274 -21.78 25.72 19.93
N LYS A 275 -21.41 25.62 18.64
CA LYS A 275 -21.43 24.36 17.88
C LYS A 275 -20.37 23.37 18.38
N ALA A 276 -19.23 23.88 18.86
CA ALA A 276 -18.21 23.05 19.46
C ALA A 276 -18.73 22.39 20.74
N VAL A 277 -19.36 23.18 21.62
CA VAL A 277 -19.99 22.70 22.86
C VAL A 277 -21.04 21.63 22.56
N GLU A 278 -21.95 21.86 21.61
CA GLU A 278 -22.96 20.88 21.21
C GLU A 278 -22.32 19.56 20.74
N SER A 279 -21.30 19.64 19.89
CA SER A 279 -20.60 18.48 19.34
C SER A 279 -19.86 17.68 20.43
N TYR A 280 -19.21 18.36 21.37
CA TYR A 280 -18.55 17.71 22.50
C TYR A 280 -19.54 17.04 23.44
N PHE A 281 -20.67 17.68 23.74
CA PHE A 281 -21.73 17.04 24.53
C PHE A 281 -22.24 15.77 23.85
N LYS A 282 -22.49 15.79 22.54
CA LYS A 282 -22.90 14.59 21.79
C LYS A 282 -21.84 13.49 21.85
N SER A 283 -20.56 13.83 21.75
CA SER A 283 -19.46 12.85 21.91
C SER A 283 -19.46 12.23 23.31
N LEU A 284 -19.64 13.04 24.36
CA LEU A 284 -19.60 12.61 25.76
C LEU A 284 -20.85 11.83 26.18
N ASP A 285 -22.00 12.13 25.58
CA ASP A 285 -23.25 11.38 25.78
C ASP A 285 -23.13 9.92 25.28
N ILE A 286 -22.35 9.72 24.20
CA ILE A 286 -22.05 8.40 23.65
C ILE A 286 -20.94 7.71 24.46
N GLU A 287 -19.85 8.40 24.73
CA GLU A 287 -18.66 7.88 25.39
C GLU A 287 -18.15 8.91 26.41
N GLY A 288 -18.56 8.75 27.67
CA GLY A 288 -18.31 9.75 28.72
C GLY A 288 -16.90 9.77 29.29
N ASN A 289 -16.12 8.69 29.12
CA ASN A 289 -14.78 8.56 29.68
C ASN A 289 -13.70 9.11 28.74
N GLN A 290 -13.80 10.40 28.40
CA GLN A 290 -12.89 11.07 27.47
C GLN A 290 -12.28 12.35 28.07
N PRO A 291 -11.14 12.26 28.80
CA PRO A 291 -10.51 13.40 29.46
C PRO A 291 -10.23 14.57 28.52
N MET A 292 -9.72 14.27 27.32
CA MET A 292 -9.42 15.30 26.31
C MET A 292 -10.67 16.04 25.83
N VAL A 293 -11.81 15.35 25.70
CA VAL A 293 -13.05 16.00 25.26
C VAL A 293 -13.59 16.92 26.34
N TRP A 294 -13.52 16.51 27.61
CA TRP A 294 -13.85 17.38 28.75
C TRP A 294 -12.96 18.63 28.82
N LEU A 295 -11.66 18.51 28.53
CA LEU A 295 -10.75 19.66 28.42
C LEU A 295 -11.14 20.60 27.27
N TRP A 296 -11.43 20.06 26.09
CA TRP A 296 -11.86 20.91 24.97
C TRP A 296 -13.22 21.58 25.21
N LEU A 297 -14.14 20.87 25.88
CA LEU A 297 -15.43 21.41 26.28
C LEU A 297 -15.27 22.56 27.28
N SER A 298 -14.41 22.41 28.30
CA SER A 298 -14.17 23.48 29.27
C SER A 298 -13.65 24.75 28.60
N LEU A 299 -12.75 24.61 27.62
CA LEU A 299 -12.21 25.73 26.86
C LEU A 299 -13.25 26.40 25.98
N ALA A 300 -14.09 25.61 25.31
CA ALA A 300 -15.19 26.14 24.50
C ALA A 300 -16.18 26.93 25.38
N ILE A 301 -16.57 26.38 26.54
CA ILE A 301 -17.47 27.03 27.50
C ILE A 301 -16.85 28.31 28.10
N LYS A 302 -15.55 28.26 28.43
CA LYS A 302 -14.84 29.44 28.94
C LYS A 302 -14.84 30.57 27.92
N LYS A 303 -14.64 30.24 26.64
CA LYS A 303 -14.70 31.21 25.54
C LYS A 303 -16.12 31.77 25.33
N SER A 304 -17.17 31.02 25.65
CA SER A 304 -18.55 31.51 25.68
C SER A 304 -18.94 32.26 26.97
N GLY A 305 -18.03 32.38 27.95
CA GLY A 305 -18.19 33.26 29.12
C GLY A 305 -18.72 32.61 30.42
N ASP A 306 -18.93 31.29 30.47
CA ASP A 306 -19.43 30.61 31.69
C ASP A 306 -18.29 29.89 32.43
N GLU A 307 -17.56 30.65 33.25
CA GLU A 307 -16.35 30.15 33.92
C GLU A 307 -16.63 29.06 34.95
N GLN A 308 -17.81 29.07 35.59
CA GLN A 308 -18.20 28.03 36.55
C GLN A 308 -18.39 26.68 35.86
N LYS A 309 -19.14 26.64 34.75
CA LYS A 309 -19.32 25.38 33.99
C LYS A 309 -18.02 24.90 33.37
N ALA A 310 -17.16 25.81 32.94
CA ALA A 310 -15.82 25.45 32.46
C ALA A 310 -15.01 24.74 33.55
N GLN A 311 -15.02 25.26 34.78
CA GLN A 311 -14.32 24.64 35.90
C GLN A 311 -14.86 23.24 36.24
N MET A 312 -16.18 23.06 36.23
CA MET A 312 -16.80 21.73 36.42
C MET A 312 -16.33 20.72 35.35
N CYS A 313 -16.20 21.16 34.10
CA CYS A 313 -15.70 20.31 33.01
C CYS A 313 -14.22 19.93 33.21
N LEU A 314 -13.39 20.84 33.74
CA LEU A 314 -11.99 20.53 34.08
C LEU A 314 -11.89 19.48 35.21
N GLU A 315 -12.76 19.56 36.21
CA GLU A 315 -12.82 18.56 37.28
C GLU A 315 -13.21 17.20 36.73
N LYS A 316 -14.23 17.14 35.85
CA LYS A 316 -14.60 15.92 35.14
C LYS A 316 -13.47 15.37 34.27
N ALA A 317 -12.73 16.22 33.56
CA ALA A 317 -11.56 15.80 32.82
C ALA A 317 -10.54 15.09 33.71
N ARG A 318 -10.28 15.63 34.91
CA ARG A 318 -9.35 15.05 35.89
C ARG A 318 -9.85 13.72 36.45
N GLU A 319 -11.15 13.59 36.72
CA GLU A 319 -11.77 12.36 37.20
C GLU A 319 -11.67 11.22 36.17
N CYS A 320 -11.82 11.54 34.88
CA CYS A 320 -11.71 10.59 33.78
C CYS A 320 -10.25 10.18 33.47
N LEU A 321 -9.24 10.83 34.04
CA LEU A 321 -7.84 10.49 33.73
C LEU A 321 -7.54 9.04 34.15
N PRO A 322 -6.78 8.30 33.32
CA PRO A 322 -6.41 6.94 33.65
C PRO A 322 -5.58 6.89 34.94
N LYS A 323 -5.71 5.77 35.66
CA LYS A 323 -4.91 5.50 36.87
C LYS A 323 -3.45 5.24 36.53
N SER A 324 -3.16 4.74 35.33
CA SER A 324 -1.80 4.54 34.81
C SER A 324 -1.07 5.88 34.73
N PRO A 325 0.07 6.05 35.43
CA PRO A 325 0.86 7.28 35.36
C PRO A 325 1.35 7.59 33.95
N VAL A 326 1.68 6.55 33.16
CA VAL A 326 2.18 6.70 31.78
C VAL A 326 1.10 7.23 30.86
N GLU A 327 -0.08 6.60 30.86
CA GLU A 327 -1.20 7.05 30.02
C GLU A 327 -1.70 8.44 30.43
N ARG A 328 -1.68 8.73 31.74
CA ARG A 328 -2.03 10.05 32.26
C ARG A 328 -1.03 11.11 31.77
N ALA A 329 0.26 10.83 31.85
CA ALA A 329 1.30 11.74 31.38
C ALA A 329 1.16 12.02 29.87
N GLU A 330 0.87 10.99 29.07
CA GLU A 330 0.65 11.11 27.63
C GLU A 330 -0.55 12.03 27.31
N ILE A 331 -1.69 11.84 27.98
CA ILE A 331 -2.88 12.68 27.78
C ILE A 331 -2.58 14.14 28.18
N LEU A 332 -1.94 14.35 29.32
CA LEU A 332 -1.59 15.69 29.79
C LEU A 332 -0.56 16.36 28.87
N TRP A 333 0.39 15.61 28.32
CA TRP A 333 1.35 16.09 27.34
C TRP A 333 0.65 16.53 26.04
N GLN A 334 -0.24 15.69 25.49
CA GLN A 334 -1.02 16.04 24.30
C GLN A 334 -1.92 17.27 24.53
N ALA A 335 -2.50 17.40 25.73
CA ALA A 335 -3.26 18.59 26.11
C ALA A 335 -2.35 19.82 26.13
N TRP A 336 -1.18 19.72 26.78
CA TRP A 336 -0.22 20.81 26.84
C TRP A 336 0.22 21.27 25.45
N GLU A 337 0.56 20.34 24.56
CA GLU A 337 1.00 20.64 23.20
C GLU A 337 -0.07 21.38 22.38
N LYS A 338 -1.35 21.00 22.53
CA LYS A 338 -2.45 21.59 21.77
C LYS A 338 -3.02 22.89 22.35
N LEU A 339 -2.68 23.22 23.60
CA LEU A 339 -3.26 24.36 24.31
C LEU A 339 -2.29 25.52 24.52
N ILE A 340 -0.98 25.25 24.44
CA ILE A 340 0.06 26.26 24.70
C ILE A 340 0.83 26.66 23.43
N ARG A 341 0.86 25.82 22.40
CA ARG A 341 1.25 26.22 21.03
C ARG A 341 0.03 26.66 20.25
#